data_AF-A0A246UAP1-F1
#
_entry.id   AF-A0A246UAP1-F1
#
_cell.length_a   1.000
_cell.length_b   1.000
_cell.length_c   1.000
_cell.angle_alpha   90.00
_cell.angle_beta   90.00
_cell.angle_gamma   90.00
#
_symmetry.space_group_name_H-M   'P 1'
#
loop_
_entity.id
_entity.type
_entity.pdbx_description
1 polymer ?
#
loop_
_entity_poly.entity_id
_entity_poly.type
_entity_poly.pdbx_seq_one_letter_code
_entity_poly.pdbx_strand_id
1 'polypeptide(L)'
;MLRGIHPILNPDLLRAIARMGHGDDIVIADANFPSSTMGPDVIRADGVSATDMAEAILTHFPLDTFVQETAWRMEVVGDPTAVPDVCAEFQEIVSRRAGDFKIASLERFTFYERARTAAYIVATTEFRLYGNLILKKGVVHPHEIYRG
;
A
#
# COMPACT_ATOMS: atom_id res chain seq x y z
N MET A 1 -4.33 9.29 18.60
CA MET A 1 -3.88 7.99 19.16
C MET A 1 -5.05 7.26 19.77
N LEU A 2 -5.24 5.98 19.45
CA LEU A 2 -6.37 5.15 19.91
C LEU A 2 -5.87 3.75 20.29
N ARG A 3 -6.56 3.07 21.21
CA ARG A 3 -6.24 1.68 21.57
C ARG A 3 -6.56 0.76 20.39
N GLY A 4 -5.66 -0.16 20.11
CA GLY A 4 -5.83 -1.14 19.02
C GLY A 4 -5.60 -0.60 17.62
N ILE A 5 -5.30 0.69 17.45
CA ILE A 5 -5.01 1.31 16.15
C ILE A 5 -3.51 1.61 16.03
N HIS A 6 -2.93 1.36 14.86
CA HIS A 6 -1.51 1.58 14.64
C HIS A 6 -1.19 3.09 14.76
N PRO A 7 -0.16 3.48 15.53
CA PRO A 7 0.09 4.88 15.89
C PRO A 7 0.36 5.82 14.71
N ILE A 8 0.89 5.29 13.62
CA ILE A 8 1.20 6.04 12.38
C ILE A 8 -0.07 6.44 11.62
N LEU A 9 -1.18 5.73 11.81
CA LEU A 9 -2.41 6.02 11.09
C LEU A 9 -3.07 7.29 11.67
N ASN A 10 -2.81 8.41 11.01
CA ASN A 10 -3.44 9.68 11.33
C ASN A 10 -4.97 9.64 11.03
N PRO A 11 -5.77 10.61 11.51
CA PRO A 11 -7.22 10.60 11.33
C PRO A 11 -7.68 10.52 9.87
N ASP A 12 -6.99 11.21 8.95
CA ASP A 12 -7.35 11.21 7.53
C ASP A 12 -7.08 9.85 6.87
N LEU A 13 -5.96 9.21 7.22
CA LEU A 13 -5.61 7.89 6.72
C LEU A 13 -6.56 6.82 7.27
N LEU A 14 -6.93 6.90 8.55
CA LEU A 14 -7.93 6.02 9.15
C LEU A 14 -9.28 6.15 8.42
N ARG A 15 -9.71 7.38 8.16
CA ARG A 15 -10.92 7.64 7.38
C ARG A 15 -10.81 7.04 5.98
N ALA A 16 -9.68 7.20 5.30
CA ALA A 16 -9.47 6.69 3.95
C ALA A 16 -9.60 5.16 3.91
N ILE A 17 -8.82 4.43 4.70
CA ILE A 17 -8.85 2.96 4.70
C ILE A 17 -10.21 2.40 5.17
N ALA A 18 -10.91 3.11 6.06
CA ALA A 18 -12.25 2.72 6.52
C ALA A 18 -13.34 2.93 5.46
N ARG A 19 -13.19 3.95 4.58
CA ARG A 19 -14.14 4.21 3.49
C ARG A 19 -13.94 3.31 2.27
N MET A 20 -12.75 2.74 2.10
CA MET A 20 -12.47 1.83 0.99
C MET A 20 -13.34 0.57 1.08
N GLY A 21 -13.88 0.12 -0.05
CA GLY A 21 -14.55 -1.16 -0.21
C GLY A 21 -13.59 -2.26 -0.66
N HIS A 22 -14.08 -3.50 -0.71
CA HIS A 22 -13.34 -4.61 -1.32
C HIS A 22 -13.09 -4.30 -2.81
N GLY A 23 -11.85 -4.49 -3.24
CA GLY A 23 -11.40 -4.25 -4.61
C GLY A 23 -10.74 -2.90 -4.82
N ASP A 24 -10.90 -1.94 -3.90
CA ASP A 24 -10.26 -0.64 -3.97
C ASP A 24 -8.74 -0.75 -3.77
N ASP A 25 -7.99 0.03 -4.55
CA ASP A 25 -6.54 0.15 -4.42
C ASP A 25 -6.15 1.38 -3.57
N ILE A 26 -5.08 1.25 -2.79
CA ILE A 26 -4.38 2.38 -2.16
C ILE A 26 -2.91 2.35 -2.54
N VAL A 27 -2.36 3.51 -2.90
CA VAL A 27 -0.95 3.67 -3.23
C VAL A 27 -0.20 4.19 -2.01
N ILE A 28 0.92 3.56 -1.67
CA ILE A 28 1.95 4.11 -0.80
C ILE A 28 3.06 4.60 -1.71
N ALA A 29 3.30 5.90 -1.70
CA ALA A 29 4.16 6.59 -2.65
C ALA A 29 5.44 7.08 -1.97
N ASP A 30 6.57 6.87 -2.65
CA ASP A 30 7.86 7.46 -2.28
C ASP A 30 7.91 8.97 -2.54
N ALA A 31 8.97 9.63 -2.08
CA ALA A 31 9.14 11.08 -2.17
C ALA A 31 9.27 11.61 -3.62
N ASN A 32 9.54 10.74 -4.60
CA ASN A 32 9.72 11.10 -6.01
C ASN A 32 8.47 10.77 -6.86
N PHE A 33 7.53 9.99 -6.32
CA PHE A 33 6.32 9.63 -7.03
C PHE A 33 5.43 10.86 -7.27
N PRO A 34 4.89 11.05 -8.48
CA PRO A 34 4.14 12.25 -8.87
C PRO A 34 2.70 12.27 -8.29
N SER A 35 2.56 12.10 -6.98
CA SER A 35 1.28 11.92 -6.28
C SER A 35 0.24 13.00 -6.63
N SER A 36 0.66 14.26 -6.72
CA SER A 36 -0.22 15.41 -6.95
C SER A 36 -0.87 15.47 -8.32
N THR A 37 -0.36 14.72 -9.31
CA THR A 37 -0.87 14.73 -10.69
C THR A 37 -1.49 13.41 -11.11
N MET A 38 -1.55 12.41 -10.22
CA MET A 38 -2.12 11.11 -10.56
C MET A 38 -3.65 11.10 -10.58
N GLY A 39 -4.32 11.99 -9.85
CA GLY A 39 -5.79 12.10 -9.84
C GLY A 39 -6.45 11.77 -8.50
N PRO A 40 -6.13 10.64 -7.83
CA PRO A 40 -6.73 10.32 -6.53
C PRO A 40 -6.38 11.33 -5.44
N ASP A 41 -7.21 11.35 -4.39
CA ASP A 41 -6.95 12.17 -3.21
C ASP A 41 -5.63 11.78 -2.55
N VAL A 42 -4.79 12.78 -2.28
CA VAL A 42 -3.46 12.59 -1.67
C VAL A 42 -3.52 12.87 -0.18
N ILE A 43 -3.04 11.91 0.61
CA ILE A 43 -2.86 12.03 2.06
C ILE A 43 -1.37 12.08 2.34
N ARG A 44 -0.90 13.16 2.95
CA ARG A 44 0.52 13.29 3.30
C ARG A 44 0.83 12.55 4.61
N ALA A 45 1.96 11.84 4.60
CA ALA A 45 2.53 11.12 5.72
C ALA A 45 4.02 11.46 5.86
N ASP A 46 4.28 12.73 6.13
CA ASP A 46 5.63 13.27 6.17
C ASP A 46 6.43 12.74 7.36
N GLY A 47 7.70 12.46 7.12
CA GLY A 47 8.60 11.88 8.12
C GLY A 47 8.37 10.39 8.39
N VAL A 48 7.50 9.73 7.60
CA VAL A 48 7.25 8.29 7.68
C VAL A 48 7.85 7.60 6.45
N SER A 49 8.49 6.45 6.65
CA SER A 49 8.98 5.61 5.56
C SER A 49 7.83 4.87 4.86
N ALA A 50 8.03 4.43 3.62
CA ALA A 50 6.99 3.69 2.92
C ALA A 50 6.77 2.31 3.56
N THR A 51 7.81 1.70 4.13
CA THR A 51 7.74 0.40 4.80
C THR A 51 6.99 0.48 6.13
N ASP A 52 7.25 1.50 6.96
CA ASP A 52 6.46 1.75 8.17
C ASP A 52 4.99 2.02 7.84
N MET A 53 4.73 2.73 6.75
CA MET A 53 3.37 2.98 6.27
C MET A 53 2.68 1.69 5.80
N ALA A 54 3.38 0.83 5.06
CA ALA A 54 2.87 -0.46 4.62
C ALA A 54 2.51 -1.35 5.81
N GLU A 55 3.37 -1.42 6.82
CA GLU A 55 3.11 -2.16 8.05
C GLU A 55 1.91 -1.60 8.83
N ALA A 56 1.81 -0.27 8.93
CA ALA A 56 0.70 0.41 9.58
C ALA A 56 -0.64 0.11 8.89
N ILE A 57 -0.70 0.23 7.57
CA ILE A 57 -1.90 -0.03 6.77
C ILE A 57 -2.29 -1.51 6.88
N LEU A 58 -1.37 -2.44 6.62
CA LEU A 58 -1.64 -3.88 6.63
C LEU A 58 -2.02 -4.43 8.02
N THR A 59 -1.79 -3.69 9.10
CA THR A 59 -2.32 -4.04 10.42
C THR A 59 -3.86 -4.00 10.47
N HIS A 60 -4.49 -3.17 9.62
CA HIS A 60 -5.95 -2.92 9.61
C HIS A 60 -6.61 -3.24 8.26
N PHE A 61 -5.81 -3.68 7.28
CA PHE A 61 -6.21 -3.73 5.88
C PHE A 61 -6.00 -5.14 5.32
N PRO A 62 -7.07 -5.96 5.20
CA PRO A 62 -6.95 -7.27 4.58
C PRO A 62 -6.63 -7.10 3.10
N LEU A 63 -5.81 -8.00 2.56
CA LEU A 63 -5.55 -8.09 1.12
C LEU A 63 -6.59 -8.97 0.43
N ASP A 64 -6.77 -8.73 -0.85
CA ASP A 64 -7.80 -9.36 -1.65
C ASP A 64 -7.44 -10.79 -2.04
N THR A 65 -8.27 -11.74 -1.62
CA THR A 65 -8.13 -13.17 -1.90
C THR A 65 -8.91 -13.64 -3.15
N PHE A 66 -9.68 -12.75 -3.80
CA PHE A 66 -10.51 -13.09 -4.96
C PHE A 66 -9.80 -12.86 -6.30
N VAL A 67 -8.57 -12.33 -6.26
CA VAL A 67 -7.74 -12.06 -7.42
C VAL A 67 -6.37 -12.68 -7.26
N GLN A 68 -5.69 -12.92 -8.40
CA GLN A 68 -4.36 -13.52 -8.39
C GLN A 68 -3.29 -12.58 -7.80
N GLU A 69 -3.40 -11.28 -8.06
CA GLU A 69 -2.46 -10.26 -7.61
C GLU A 69 -3.20 -9.21 -6.79
N THR A 70 -2.66 -8.87 -5.63
CA THR A 70 -3.28 -7.93 -4.68
C THR A 70 -2.31 -6.86 -4.19
N ALA A 71 -1.04 -6.97 -4.57
CA ALA A 71 -0.01 -6.00 -4.23
C ALA A 71 0.95 -5.85 -5.40
N TRP A 72 1.35 -4.61 -5.71
CA TRP A 72 2.24 -4.32 -6.83
C TRP A 72 3.35 -3.36 -6.45
N ARG A 73 4.56 -3.66 -6.91
CA ARG A 73 5.70 -2.73 -6.92
C ARG A 73 6.00 -2.27 -8.33
N MET A 74 6.74 -1.18 -8.45
CA MET A 74 7.30 -0.74 -9.73
C MET A 74 8.55 -1.53 -10.09
N GLU A 75 8.70 -1.89 -11.36
CA GLU A 75 9.92 -2.45 -11.93
C GLU A 75 11.04 -1.41 -12.02
N VAL A 76 12.28 -1.86 -11.88
CA VAL A 76 13.44 -1.01 -12.16
C VAL A 76 13.55 -0.81 -13.66
N VAL A 77 13.62 0.45 -14.10
CA VAL A 77 13.69 0.77 -15.53
C VAL A 77 14.98 0.19 -16.11
N GLY A 78 14.82 -0.69 -17.11
CA GLY A 78 15.94 -1.39 -17.75
C GLY A 78 16.38 -2.68 -17.05
N ASP A 79 15.82 -3.01 -15.88
CA ASP A 79 16.06 -4.27 -15.18
C ASP A 79 14.84 -4.73 -14.36
N PRO A 80 13.81 -5.33 -15.00
CA PRO A 80 12.61 -5.81 -14.31
C PRO A 80 12.89 -6.85 -13.21
N THR A 81 14.03 -7.56 -13.30
CA THR A 81 14.41 -8.62 -12.36
C THR A 81 15.05 -8.08 -11.10
N ALA A 82 15.53 -6.84 -11.11
CA ALA A 82 16.07 -6.19 -9.93
C ALA A 82 15.00 -6.07 -8.82
N VAL A 83 15.44 -6.37 -7.60
CA VAL A 83 14.65 -6.22 -6.38
C VAL A 83 15.42 -5.26 -5.46
N PRO A 84 15.11 -3.96 -5.50
CA PRO A 84 15.65 -3.00 -4.54
C PRO A 84 15.33 -3.41 -3.09
N ASP A 85 16.18 -3.04 -2.13
CA ASP A 85 16.02 -3.42 -0.71
C ASP A 85 14.63 -3.06 -0.16
N VAL A 86 14.12 -1.87 -0.49
CA VAL A 86 12.77 -1.43 -0.08
C VAL A 86 11.66 -2.37 -0.60
N CYS A 87 11.83 -2.95 -1.79
CA CYS A 87 10.89 -3.90 -2.35
C CYS A 87 10.95 -5.27 -1.64
N ALA A 88 12.14 -5.70 -1.23
CA ALA A 88 12.30 -6.90 -0.42
C ALA A 88 11.64 -6.71 0.97
N GLU A 89 11.87 -5.57 1.62
CA GLU A 89 11.23 -5.21 2.88
C GLU A 89 9.69 -5.19 2.77
N PHE A 90 9.13 -4.64 1.68
CA PHE A 90 7.68 -4.71 1.45
C PHE A 90 7.19 -6.15 1.41
N GLN A 91 7.90 -7.05 0.71
CA GLN A 91 7.51 -8.45 0.62
C GLN A 91 7.54 -9.13 1.99
N GLU A 92 8.53 -8.84 2.82
CA GLU A 92 8.59 -9.35 4.20
C GLU A 92 7.40 -8.85 5.05
N ILE A 93 7.07 -7.57 4.94
CA ILE A 93 5.94 -6.96 5.65
C ILE A 93 4.62 -7.59 5.21
N VAL A 94 4.39 -7.72 3.91
CA VAL A 94 3.20 -8.37 3.34
C VAL A 94 3.10 -9.81 3.85
N SER A 95 4.20 -10.56 3.81
CA SER A 95 4.24 -11.96 4.27
C SER A 95 3.84 -12.08 5.75
N ARG A 96 4.35 -11.17 6.59
CA ARG A 96 4.12 -11.17 8.04
C ARG A 96 2.74 -10.65 8.43
N ARG A 97 2.19 -9.67 7.71
CA ARG A 97 0.96 -8.96 8.10
C ARG A 97 -0.29 -9.48 7.39
N ALA A 98 -0.16 -9.94 6.14
CA ALA A 98 -1.29 -10.39 5.32
C ALA A 98 -1.25 -11.89 5.02
N GLY A 99 -0.12 -12.58 5.18
CA GLY A 99 0.05 -13.99 4.83
C GLY A 99 0.82 -14.18 3.53
N ASP A 100 0.74 -15.36 2.89
CA ASP A 100 1.55 -15.72 1.71
C ASP A 100 1.07 -15.05 0.41
N PHE A 101 1.03 -13.72 0.40
CA PHE A 101 0.80 -12.91 -0.78
C PHE A 101 2.13 -12.52 -1.41
N LYS A 102 2.23 -12.64 -2.74
CA LYS A 102 3.38 -12.14 -3.51
C LYS A 102 3.09 -10.74 -4.03
N ILE A 103 4.09 -9.88 -3.97
CA ILE A 103 4.05 -8.57 -4.61
C ILE A 103 4.43 -8.74 -6.08
N ALA A 104 3.47 -8.49 -6.97
CA ALA A 104 3.70 -8.50 -8.41
C ALA A 104 4.53 -7.27 -8.84
N SER A 105 5.24 -7.39 -9.95
CA SER A 105 5.98 -6.28 -10.54
C SER A 105 5.18 -5.68 -11.70
N LEU A 106 5.17 -4.36 -11.80
CA LEU A 106 4.58 -3.64 -12.93
C LEU A 106 5.62 -2.74 -13.57
N GLU A 107 5.63 -2.74 -14.91
CA GLU A 107 6.30 -1.70 -15.68
C GLU A 107 5.81 -0.31 -15.23
N ARG A 108 6.71 0.68 -15.23
CA ARG A 108 6.51 2.02 -14.69
C ARG A 108 5.20 2.70 -15.15
N PHE A 109 4.89 2.71 -16.44
CA PHE A 109 3.67 3.34 -16.92
C PHE A 109 2.44 2.53 -16.58
N THR A 110 2.52 1.20 -16.58
CA THR A 110 1.44 0.33 -16.10
C THR A 110 1.14 0.57 -14.62
N PHE A 111 2.18 0.78 -13.80
CA PHE A 111 2.04 1.18 -12.40
C PHE A 111 1.33 2.54 -12.28
N TYR A 112 1.68 3.52 -13.13
CA TYR A 112 1.00 4.82 -13.14
C TYR A 112 -0.47 4.70 -13.53
N GLU A 113 -0.81 3.96 -14.57
CA GLU A 113 -2.20 3.78 -14.99
C GLU A 113 -3.04 3.13 -13.88
N ARG A 114 -2.46 2.17 -13.15
CA ARG A 114 -3.11 1.60 -11.96
C ARG A 114 -3.23 2.62 -10.82
N ALA A 115 -2.19 3.40 -10.56
CA ALA A 115 -2.23 4.43 -9.52
C ALA A 115 -3.29 5.51 -9.79
N ARG A 116 -3.61 5.81 -11.06
CA ARG A 116 -4.68 6.76 -11.44
C ARG A 116 -6.07 6.31 -11.02
N THR A 117 -6.29 5.00 -10.91
CA THR A 117 -7.59 4.42 -10.58
C THR A 117 -7.69 4.01 -9.10
N ALA A 118 -6.64 4.25 -8.31
CA ALA A 118 -6.66 4.00 -6.87
C ALA A 118 -7.64 4.91 -6.14
N ALA A 119 -8.16 4.46 -5.01
CA ALA A 119 -9.05 5.25 -4.16
C ALA A 119 -8.30 6.41 -3.48
N TYR A 120 -7.05 6.16 -3.04
CA TYR A 120 -6.22 7.14 -2.36
C TYR A 120 -4.73 6.93 -2.66
N ILE A 121 -3.94 7.99 -2.55
CA ILE A 121 -2.48 7.95 -2.56
C ILE A 121 -1.96 8.49 -1.22
N VAL A 122 -1.09 7.73 -0.56
CA VAL A 122 -0.38 8.13 0.66
C VAL A 122 1.03 8.55 0.28
N ALA A 123 1.29 9.85 0.24
CA ALA A 123 2.61 10.39 -0.08
C ALA A 123 3.49 10.39 1.18
N THR A 124 4.54 9.57 1.18
CA THR A 124 5.47 9.39 2.30
C THR A 124 6.74 10.23 2.10
N THR A 125 7.69 10.11 3.03
CA THR A 125 9.05 10.67 2.89
C THR A 125 10.08 9.55 2.69
N GLU A 126 9.71 8.50 1.98
CA GLU A 126 10.64 7.46 1.54
C GLU A 126 11.54 8.00 0.43
N PHE A 127 12.86 8.00 0.65
CA PHE A 127 13.83 8.48 -0.34
C PHE A 127 14.48 7.36 -1.14
N ARG A 128 14.36 6.09 -0.70
CA ARG A 128 14.83 4.95 -1.48
C ARG A 128 14.00 4.84 -2.76
N LEU A 129 14.68 4.69 -3.88
CA LEU A 129 14.04 4.62 -5.20
C LEU A 129 13.19 3.36 -5.32
N TYR A 130 12.13 3.45 -6.13
CA TYR A 130 11.15 2.38 -6.31
C TYR A 130 10.42 1.98 -5.01
N GLY A 131 10.37 2.89 -4.04
CA GLY A 131 9.67 2.73 -2.77
C GLY A 131 8.14 2.90 -2.87
N ASN A 132 7.56 2.52 -4.02
CA ASN A 132 6.13 2.62 -4.28
C ASN A 132 5.46 1.25 -4.19
N LEU A 133 4.33 1.20 -3.51
CA LEU A 133 3.54 -0.02 -3.32
C LEU A 133 2.06 0.27 -3.56
N ILE A 134 1.37 -0.56 -4.33
CA ILE A 134 -0.09 -0.54 -4.44
C ILE A 134 -0.63 -1.75 -3.68
N LEU A 135 -1.66 -1.54 -2.86
CA LEU A 135 -2.35 -2.60 -2.12
C LEU A 135 -3.84 -2.61 -2.49
N LYS A 136 -4.38 -3.77 -2.83
CA LYS A 136 -5.82 -3.98 -3.06
C LYS A 136 -6.51 -4.46 -1.80
N LYS A 137 -7.65 -3.84 -1.47
CA LYS A 137 -8.43 -4.20 -0.28
C LYS A 137 -9.22 -5.49 -0.49
N GLY A 138 -9.08 -6.41 0.46
CA GLY A 138 -9.88 -7.61 0.57
C GLY A 138 -11.18 -7.44 1.36
N VAL A 139 -11.79 -8.57 1.66
CA VAL A 139 -12.99 -8.66 2.48
C VAL A 139 -12.61 -8.71 3.95
N VAL A 140 -13.35 -7.98 4.80
CA VAL A 140 -13.29 -8.15 6.25
C VAL A 140 -14.34 -9.18 6.63
N HIS A 141 -13.93 -10.32 7.18
CA HIS A 141 -14.86 -11.38 7.55
C HIS A 141 -15.44 -11.15 8.95
N PRO A 142 -16.74 -11.45 9.18
CA PRO A 142 -17.38 -11.24 10.48
C PRO A 142 -16.65 -11.87 11.67
N HIS A 143 -16.06 -13.06 11.50
CA HIS A 143 -15.36 -13.77 12.57
C HIS A 143 -14.05 -13.10 13.01
N GLU A 144 -13.49 -12.22 12.20
CA GLU A 144 -12.27 -11.46 12.52
C GLU A 144 -12.57 -10.28 13.47
N ILE A 145 -13.81 -9.77 13.41
CA ILE A 145 -14.24 -8.57 14.14
C ILE A 145 -15.11 -8.93 15.34
N TYR A 146 -16.11 -9.79 15.13
CA TYR A 146 -17.04 -10.20 16.18
C TYR A 146 -16.45 -11.40 16.92
N ARG A 147 -15.64 -11.13 17.94
CA ARG A 147 -15.32 -12.13 18.96
C ARG A 147 -16.52 -12.18 19.92
N GLY A 148 -17.32 -13.23 19.80
CA GLY A 148 -18.37 -13.56 20.76
C GLY A 148 -17.82 -13.83 22.15
#